data_AF-A0A6P9B1A6-F1
#
_entry.id   AF-A0A6P9B1A6-F1
#
_cell.length_a   1.000
_cell.length_b   1.000
_cell.length_c   1.000
_cell.angle_alpha   90.00
_cell.angle_beta   90.00
_cell.angle_gamma   90.00
#
_symmetry.space_group_name_H-M   'P 1'
#
loop_
_entity.id
_entity.type
_entity.pdbx_description
1 polymer ?
#
loop_
_entity_poly.entity_id
_entity_poly.type
_entity_poly.pdbx_seq_one_letter_code
_entity_poly.pdbx_strand_id
1 'polypeptide(L)'
;SFEIQATFPKESLLSVLIYDYDLIGSDDLIGETKIDLENRFYSRHRATCGLQSQYEIEGYNAWRDALKPTEILSKLCKDNKLNEPIMQPGKIQIGSKIFTGQTVFQEDENEGEPVESYEHLALKVLRSWNEIPEVGCKLVPDHIETRPLYHKDRPGMEQGRVQMWVDIFPKDMPLPGPPVDISPRKPKG
;
A
#
# COMPACT_ATOMS: atom_id res chain seq x y z
N SER A 1 -2.59 14.29 6.90
CA SER A 1 -3.34 13.10 6.48
C SER A 1 -4.72 13.13 7.11
N PHE A 2 -5.66 12.32 6.62
CA PHE A 2 -6.93 12.06 7.28
C PHE A 2 -6.97 10.59 7.68
N GLU A 3 -7.48 10.30 8.87
CA GLU A 3 -7.68 8.94 9.36
C GLU A 3 -9.16 8.74 9.66
N ILE A 4 -9.74 7.68 9.10
CA ILE A 4 -11.16 7.39 9.18
C ILE A 4 -11.31 5.92 9.59
N GLN A 5 -12.16 5.67 10.56
CA GLN A 5 -12.51 4.30 10.95
C GLN A 5 -13.77 3.86 10.20
N ALA A 6 -13.75 2.63 9.69
CA ALA A 6 -14.89 2.02 9.00
C ALA A 6 -15.08 0.55 9.44
N THR A 7 -16.31 0.05 9.28
CA THR A 7 -16.75 -1.30 9.60
C THR A 7 -17.50 -1.90 8.40
N PHE A 8 -16.92 -2.91 7.76
CA PHE A 8 -17.55 -3.62 6.64
C PHE A 8 -18.52 -4.71 7.14
N PRO A 9 -19.63 -4.98 6.44
CA PRO A 9 -20.03 -4.42 5.13
C PRO A 9 -20.78 -3.09 5.19
N LYS A 10 -21.00 -2.51 6.38
CA LYS A 10 -21.92 -1.38 6.56
C LYS A 10 -21.37 -0.07 6.00
N GLU A 11 -20.08 0.20 6.22
CA GLU A 11 -19.43 1.47 5.90
C GLU A 11 -18.52 1.29 4.69
N SER A 12 -19.11 1.00 3.53
CA SER A 12 -18.38 0.60 2.32
C SER A 12 -17.88 1.76 1.45
N LEU A 13 -18.44 2.97 1.58
CA LEU A 13 -18.16 4.06 0.65
C LEU A 13 -17.50 5.27 1.33
N LEU A 14 -16.29 5.60 0.90
CA LEU A 14 -15.64 6.88 1.24
C LEU A 14 -16.03 7.92 0.20
N SER A 15 -16.67 9.00 0.65
CA SER A 15 -16.94 10.19 -0.18
C SER A 15 -15.95 11.29 0.17
N VAL A 16 -15.24 11.78 -0.84
CA VAL A 16 -14.31 12.91 -0.71
C VAL A 16 -14.92 14.09 -1.44
N LEU A 17 -15.19 15.16 -0.69
CA LEU A 17 -15.77 16.41 -1.18
C LEU A 17 -14.71 17.49 -1.09
N ILE A 18 -14.53 18.25 -2.16
CA ILE A 18 -13.58 19.36 -2.24
C ILE A 18 -14.38 20.65 -2.34
N TYR A 19 -14.10 21.58 -1.44
CA TYR A 19 -14.71 22.90 -1.39
C TYR A 19 -13.68 23.97 -1.71
N ASP A 20 -14.09 25.10 -2.29
CA ASP A 20 -13.26 26.30 -2.30
C ASP A 20 -13.33 26.97 -0.93
N TYR A 21 -12.24 27.65 -0.56
CA TYR A 21 -12.17 28.34 0.71
C TYR A 21 -12.49 29.82 0.50
N ASP A 22 -13.54 30.30 1.16
CA ASP A 22 -13.90 31.70 1.16
C ASP A 22 -13.60 32.37 2.50
N LEU A 23 -12.94 33.53 2.46
CA LEU A 23 -12.65 34.32 3.66
C LEU A 23 -13.92 34.87 4.32
N ILE A 24 -14.96 35.14 3.52
CA ILE A 24 -16.25 35.66 3.94
C ILE A 24 -17.32 34.97 3.12
N GLY A 25 -18.22 34.22 3.76
CA GLY A 25 -19.28 33.48 3.07
C GLY A 25 -19.33 32.02 3.52
N SER A 26 -19.98 31.20 2.71
CA SER A 26 -19.96 29.74 2.84
C SER A 26 -19.14 29.16 1.71
N ASP A 27 -18.22 28.26 2.03
CA ASP A 27 -17.45 27.48 1.07
C ASP A 27 -18.38 26.73 0.09
N ASP A 28 -18.12 26.86 -1.21
CA ASP A 28 -18.88 26.24 -2.29
C ASP A 28 -18.27 24.90 -2.69
N LEU A 29 -19.13 23.93 -3.05
CA LEU A 29 -18.65 22.62 -3.48
C LEU A 29 -18.03 22.72 -4.88
N ILE A 30 -16.74 22.41 -5.00
CA ILE A 30 -16.07 22.24 -6.30
C ILE A 30 -16.49 20.90 -6.92
N GLY A 31 -16.47 19.81 -6.14
CA GLY A 31 -16.93 18.50 -6.60
C GLY A 31 -16.64 17.36 -5.62
N GLU A 32 -17.21 16.19 -5.93
CA GLU A 32 -17.06 14.96 -5.15
C GLU A 32 -16.43 13.82 -5.96
N THR A 33 -15.75 12.91 -5.26
CA THR A 33 -15.41 11.58 -5.76
C THR A 33 -15.73 10.53 -4.69
N LYS A 34 -15.99 9.29 -5.12
CA LYS A 34 -16.37 8.19 -4.24
C LYS A 34 -15.44 6.99 -4.44
N ILE A 35 -15.14 6.31 -3.35
CA ILE A 35 -14.25 5.15 -3.29
C ILE A 35 -14.97 4.03 -2.54
N ASP A 36 -15.13 2.89 -3.21
CA ASP A 36 -15.64 1.67 -2.59
C ASP A 36 -14.51 1.00 -1.79
N LEU A 37 -14.52 1.21 -0.49
CA LEU A 37 -13.56 0.68 0.46
C LEU A 37 -13.75 -0.83 0.68
N GLU A 38 -14.97 -1.34 0.60
CA GLU A 38 -15.25 -2.75 0.85
C GLU A 38 -14.70 -3.63 -0.29
N ASN A 39 -15.03 -3.30 -1.53
CA ASN A 39 -14.51 -3.99 -2.70
C ASN A 39 -12.98 -3.90 -2.76
N ARG A 40 -12.42 -2.76 -2.35
CA ARG A 40 -10.98 -2.58 -2.20
C ARG A 40 -10.38 -3.50 -1.15
N PHE A 41 -11.00 -3.58 0.03
CA PHE A 41 -10.52 -4.38 1.15
C PHE A 41 -10.54 -5.88 0.85
N TYR A 42 -11.62 -6.39 0.25
CA TYR A 42 -11.77 -7.82 -0.08
C TYR A 42 -11.18 -8.21 -1.44
N SER A 43 -10.56 -7.28 -2.17
CA SER A 43 -9.93 -7.58 -3.45
C SER A 43 -8.77 -8.56 -3.30
N ARG A 44 -8.78 -9.63 -4.12
CA ARG A 44 -7.64 -10.57 -4.23
C ARG A 44 -6.32 -9.90 -4.63
N HIS A 45 -6.39 -8.69 -5.21
CA HIS A 45 -5.24 -7.90 -5.63
C HIS A 45 -4.56 -7.16 -4.47
N ARG A 46 -5.05 -7.31 -3.22
CA ARG A 46 -4.52 -6.64 -2.04
C ARG A 46 -4.47 -5.11 -2.21
N ALA A 47 -5.61 -4.53 -2.59
CA ALA A 47 -5.72 -3.10 -2.88
C ALA A 47 -5.79 -2.22 -1.61
N THR A 48 -5.37 -2.75 -0.45
CA THR A 48 -5.46 -2.11 0.86
C THR A 48 -4.28 -1.19 1.16
N CYS A 49 -3.04 -1.61 0.88
CA CYS A 49 -1.85 -0.77 0.95
C CYS A 49 -0.92 -1.21 -0.17
N GLY A 50 -0.44 -0.25 -0.95
CA GLY A 50 0.30 -0.53 -2.18
C GLY A 50 1.71 -1.06 -1.92
N LEU A 51 2.13 -2.06 -2.69
CA LEU A 51 3.48 -2.61 -2.58
C LEU A 51 4.53 -1.64 -3.13
N GLN A 52 5.40 -1.15 -2.25
CA GLN A 52 6.53 -0.30 -2.63
C GLN A 52 7.48 -1.02 -3.60
N SER A 53 8.29 -0.26 -4.35
CA SER A 53 9.28 -0.81 -5.27
C SER A 53 10.48 -1.43 -4.56
N GLN A 54 10.80 -0.91 -3.37
CA GLN A 54 11.90 -1.30 -2.51
C GLN A 54 11.41 -1.36 -1.06
N TYR A 55 12.07 -2.17 -0.26
CA TYR A 55 11.84 -2.25 1.18
C TYR A 55 12.90 -1.40 1.86
N GLU A 56 12.47 -0.36 2.57
CA GLU A 56 13.33 0.53 3.33
C GLU A 56 12.78 0.63 4.75
N ILE A 57 13.63 0.57 5.76
CA ILE A 57 13.18 0.70 7.15
C ILE A 57 12.95 2.18 7.50
N GLU A 58 13.77 3.07 6.93
CA GLU A 58 13.79 4.49 7.27
C GLU A 58 13.82 5.38 6.02
N GLY A 59 13.73 6.69 6.26
CA GLY A 59 13.75 7.70 5.21
C GLY A 59 12.40 7.93 4.53
N TYR A 60 12.42 8.71 3.46
CA TYR A 60 11.20 9.16 2.77
C TYR A 60 10.45 8.04 2.05
N ASN A 61 11.11 6.90 1.81
CA ASN A 61 10.54 5.71 1.19
C ASN A 61 10.33 4.56 2.20
N ALA A 62 10.39 4.85 3.50
CA ALA A 62 10.19 3.85 4.55
C ALA A 62 8.93 3.02 4.31
N TRP A 63 9.01 1.73 4.62
CA TRP A 63 7.94 0.75 4.44
C TRP A 63 6.65 1.23 5.14
N ARG A 64 5.55 1.30 4.37
CA ARG A 64 4.28 1.91 4.83
C ARG A 64 3.29 0.91 5.37
N ASP A 65 3.46 -0.36 5.01
CA ASP A 65 2.55 -1.41 5.45
C ASP A 65 2.77 -1.78 6.91
N ALA A 66 1.69 -2.11 7.62
CA ALA A 66 1.77 -2.58 9.00
C ALA A 66 2.45 -3.94 9.14
N LEU A 67 2.40 -4.76 8.09
CA LEU A 67 3.07 -6.07 8.02
C LEU A 67 4.33 -5.97 7.16
N LYS A 68 5.39 -6.66 7.57
CA LYS A 68 6.58 -6.81 6.75
C LYS A 68 6.30 -7.64 5.49
N PRO A 69 7.09 -7.46 4.41
CA PRO A 69 6.95 -8.28 3.20
C PRO A 69 6.89 -9.80 3.45
N THR A 70 7.71 -10.33 4.35
CA THR A 70 7.69 -11.77 4.73
C THR A 70 6.35 -12.19 5.35
N GLU A 71 5.81 -11.38 6.25
CA GLU A 71 4.53 -11.62 6.93
C GLU A 71 3.35 -11.57 5.94
N ILE A 72 3.36 -10.60 5.02
CA ILE A 72 2.37 -10.51 3.95
C ILE A 72 2.43 -11.76 3.06
N LEU A 73 3.64 -12.21 2.73
CA LEU A 73 3.85 -13.38 1.86
C LEU A 73 3.32 -14.66 2.52
N SER A 74 3.65 -14.90 3.79
CA SER A 74 3.09 -16.03 4.55
C SER A 74 1.58 -15.96 4.65
N LYS A 75 1.02 -14.78 4.94
CA LYS A 75 -0.44 -14.60 4.99
C LYS A 75 -1.10 -14.93 3.65
N LEU A 76 -0.56 -14.45 2.53
CA LEU A 76 -1.09 -14.77 1.20
C LEU A 76 -1.02 -16.26 0.88
N CYS A 77 0.06 -16.95 1.26
CA CYS A 77 0.16 -18.39 1.11
C CYS A 77 -0.94 -19.10 1.90
N LYS A 78 -1.11 -18.75 3.18
CA LYS A 78 -2.14 -19.29 4.06
C LYS A 78 -3.56 -19.05 3.53
N ASP A 79 -3.88 -17.81 3.16
CA ASP A 79 -5.21 -17.42 2.66
C ASP A 79 -5.56 -18.16 1.34
N ASN A 80 -4.55 -18.48 0.52
CA ASN A 80 -4.70 -19.24 -0.72
C ASN A 80 -4.47 -20.75 -0.55
N LYS A 81 -4.40 -21.26 0.69
CA LYS A 81 -4.21 -22.68 1.02
C LYS A 81 -2.94 -23.30 0.42
N LEU A 82 -1.90 -22.50 0.24
CA LEU A 82 -0.56 -22.98 -0.12
C LEU A 82 0.20 -23.39 1.15
N ASN A 83 1.26 -24.19 0.95
CA ASN A 83 2.27 -24.41 1.99
C ASN A 83 2.99 -23.09 2.32
N GLU A 84 3.52 -22.99 3.53
CA GLU A 84 4.35 -21.84 3.94
C GLU A 84 5.56 -21.65 3.03
N PRO A 85 6.01 -20.40 2.80
CA PRO A 85 7.22 -20.12 2.03
C PRO A 85 8.45 -20.78 2.67
N ILE A 86 9.21 -21.51 1.87
CA ILE A 86 10.50 -22.08 2.32
C ILE A 86 11.58 -21.03 2.07
N MET A 87 12.09 -20.42 3.14
CA MET A 87 13.13 -19.39 3.10
C MET A 87 14.49 -20.03 3.38
N GLN A 88 15.45 -19.78 2.49
CA GLN A 88 16.84 -20.22 2.62
C GLN A 88 17.76 -19.12 2.08
N PRO A 89 19.03 -19.04 2.50
CA PRO A 89 19.93 -18.00 2.02
C PRO A 89 19.90 -17.88 0.49
N GLY A 90 19.59 -16.70 -0.02
CA GLY A 90 19.52 -16.38 -1.44
C GLY A 90 18.23 -16.79 -2.17
N LYS A 91 17.26 -17.43 -1.50
CA LYS A 91 16.05 -17.94 -2.16
C LYS A 91 14.80 -18.06 -1.27
N ILE A 92 13.64 -17.88 -1.90
CA ILE A 92 12.32 -18.18 -1.34
C ILE A 92 11.58 -19.10 -2.30
N GLN A 93 11.06 -20.21 -1.79
CA GLN A 93 10.29 -21.19 -2.58
C GLN A 93 8.82 -21.23 -2.13
N ILE A 94 7.91 -21.20 -3.10
CA ILE A 94 6.46 -21.33 -2.91
C ILE A 94 5.94 -22.41 -3.87
N GLY A 95 5.54 -23.55 -3.33
CA GLY A 95 5.20 -24.73 -4.14
C GLY A 95 6.37 -25.14 -5.05
N SER A 96 6.15 -25.11 -6.36
CA SER A 96 7.17 -25.40 -7.38
C SER A 96 7.96 -24.18 -7.87
N LYS A 97 7.59 -22.96 -7.44
CA LYS A 97 8.27 -21.72 -7.85
C LYS A 97 9.39 -21.37 -6.89
N ILE A 98 10.56 -21.05 -7.44
CA ILE A 98 11.74 -20.63 -6.70
C ILE A 98 12.10 -19.22 -7.16
N PHE A 99 12.20 -18.30 -6.20
CA PHE A 99 12.64 -16.93 -6.40
C PHE A 99 14.02 -16.76 -5.77
N THR A 100 14.95 -16.16 -6.50
CA THR A 100 16.31 -15.89 -6.01
C THR A 100 16.57 -14.38 -5.88
N GLY A 101 17.42 -14.02 -4.93
CA GLY A 101 17.84 -12.65 -4.68
C GLY A 101 18.73 -12.54 -3.45
N GLN A 102 19.18 -11.33 -3.13
CA GLN A 102 20.00 -11.09 -1.94
C GLN A 102 19.16 -11.24 -0.67
N THR A 103 19.68 -12.00 0.29
CA THR A 103 19.11 -12.12 1.64
C THR A 103 20.13 -11.87 2.74
N VAL A 104 21.38 -11.55 2.37
CA VAL A 104 22.47 -11.30 3.31
C VAL A 104 23.05 -9.93 3.00
N PHE A 105 23.10 -9.07 4.00
CA PHE A 105 23.49 -7.67 3.91
C PHE A 105 24.63 -7.39 4.89
N GLN A 106 25.53 -6.49 4.53
CA GLN A 106 26.57 -5.99 5.44
C GLN A 106 26.07 -4.70 6.08
N GLU A 107 26.10 -4.62 7.41
CA GLU A 107 25.88 -3.36 8.13
C GLU A 107 27.19 -2.57 8.15
N ASP A 108 27.26 -1.53 7.31
CA ASP A 108 28.34 -0.55 7.19
C ASP A 108 29.78 -1.09 6.97
N GLU A 109 30.70 -0.20 6.57
CA GLU A 109 32.08 -0.52 6.20
C GLU A 109 32.97 -1.00 7.38
N ASN A 110 32.43 -1.13 8.59
CA ASN A 110 33.18 -1.46 9.81
C ASN A 110 32.67 -2.76 10.47
N GLU A 111 33.21 -3.91 10.05
CA GLU A 111 33.34 -5.17 10.81
C GLU A 111 32.06 -5.78 11.44
N GLY A 112 30.86 -5.39 11.00
CA GLY A 112 29.62 -6.07 11.41
C GLY A 112 29.50 -7.48 10.82
N GLU A 113 28.99 -8.43 11.61
CA GLU A 113 28.58 -9.73 11.09
C GLU A 113 27.47 -9.54 10.05
N PRO A 114 27.48 -10.30 8.93
CA PRO A 114 26.46 -10.18 7.91
C PRO A 114 25.07 -10.48 8.49
N VAL A 115 24.12 -9.57 8.24
CA VAL A 115 22.74 -9.69 8.70
C VAL A 115 21.93 -10.39 7.62
N GLU A 116 21.26 -11.48 8.01
CA GLU A 116 20.30 -12.16 7.14
C GLU A 116 18.91 -11.50 7.24
N SER A 117 18.35 -11.11 6.09
CA SER A 117 17.02 -10.54 5.97
C SER A 117 16.35 -10.99 4.67
N TYR A 118 15.10 -11.43 4.76
CA TYR A 118 14.33 -11.92 3.62
C TYR A 118 13.35 -10.89 3.06
N GLU A 119 13.24 -9.70 3.67
CA GLU A 119 12.20 -8.72 3.34
C GLU A 119 12.28 -8.21 1.90
N HIS A 120 13.49 -7.92 1.43
CA HIS A 120 13.72 -7.49 0.05
C HIS A 120 13.32 -8.55 -0.97
N LEU A 121 13.69 -9.82 -0.72
CA LEU A 121 13.33 -10.92 -1.60
C LEU A 121 11.83 -11.22 -1.51
N ALA A 122 11.24 -11.19 -0.32
CA ALA A 122 9.81 -11.37 -0.14
C ALA A 122 9.00 -10.29 -0.88
N LEU A 123 9.42 -9.02 -0.84
CA LEU A 123 8.79 -7.95 -1.63
C LEU A 123 8.88 -8.23 -3.13
N LYS A 124 10.03 -8.71 -3.63
CA LYS A 124 10.17 -9.14 -5.02
C LYS A 124 9.20 -10.28 -5.36
N VAL A 125 9.02 -11.25 -4.48
CA VAL A 125 8.03 -12.33 -4.65
C VAL A 125 6.61 -11.76 -4.69
N LEU A 126 6.23 -10.87 -3.76
CA LEU A 126 4.91 -10.22 -3.73
C LEU A 126 4.62 -9.47 -5.03
N ARG A 127 5.60 -8.71 -5.54
CA ARG A 127 5.49 -8.01 -6.82
C ARG A 127 5.41 -8.94 -8.04
N SER A 128 5.79 -10.21 -7.87
CA SER A 128 5.73 -11.27 -8.88
C SER A 128 4.67 -12.32 -8.56
N TRP A 129 3.71 -12.02 -7.66
CA TRP A 129 2.73 -12.98 -7.17
C TRP A 129 1.87 -13.59 -8.30
N ASN A 130 1.69 -12.87 -9.40
CA ASN A 130 1.00 -13.38 -10.60
C ASN A 130 1.70 -14.57 -11.27
N GLU A 131 2.95 -14.87 -10.91
CA GLU A 131 3.68 -16.04 -11.43
C GLU A 131 3.40 -17.32 -10.65
N ILE A 132 2.76 -17.24 -9.48
CA ILE A 132 2.40 -18.41 -8.68
C ILE A 132 1.26 -19.17 -9.39
N PRO A 133 1.44 -20.46 -9.72
CA PRO A 133 0.42 -21.24 -10.42
C PRO A 133 -0.92 -21.24 -9.68
N GLU A 134 -2.02 -21.24 -10.45
CA GLU A 134 -3.42 -21.39 -10.00
C GLU A 134 -3.99 -20.24 -9.14
N VAL A 135 -3.21 -19.70 -8.20
CA VAL A 135 -3.68 -18.69 -7.24
C VAL A 135 -3.10 -17.30 -7.47
N GLY A 136 -2.02 -17.19 -8.25
CA GLY A 136 -1.34 -15.93 -8.51
C GLY A 136 -2.23 -14.88 -9.16
N CYS A 137 -2.07 -13.63 -8.77
CA CYS A 137 -2.59 -12.46 -9.49
C CYS A 137 -1.68 -11.25 -9.27
N LYS A 138 -1.87 -10.19 -10.06
CA LYS A 138 -1.12 -8.95 -9.87
C LYS A 138 -1.56 -8.29 -8.59
N LEU A 139 -0.66 -8.14 -7.63
CA LEU A 139 -0.93 -7.32 -6.45
C LEU A 139 -0.77 -5.84 -6.78
N VAL A 140 -1.49 -4.99 -6.07
CA VAL A 140 -1.47 -3.54 -6.31
C VAL A 140 -0.13 -2.95 -5.86
N PRO A 141 0.65 -2.34 -6.78
CA PRO A 141 1.85 -1.60 -6.39
C PRO A 141 1.48 -0.28 -5.71
N ASP A 142 2.44 0.31 -5.00
CA ASP A 142 2.33 1.67 -4.50
C ASP A 142 2.06 2.65 -5.65
N HIS A 143 1.06 3.51 -5.47
CA HIS A 143 0.59 4.44 -6.50
C HIS A 143 -0.16 5.61 -5.87
N ILE A 144 -0.07 6.76 -6.53
CA ILE A 144 -0.95 7.90 -6.26
C ILE A 144 -2.21 7.71 -7.10
N GLU A 145 -3.36 7.60 -6.45
CA GLU A 145 -4.65 7.63 -7.12
C GLU A 145 -4.93 9.05 -7.61
N THR A 146 -5.24 9.18 -8.89
CA THR A 146 -5.75 10.43 -9.46
C THR A 146 -7.23 10.23 -9.79
N ARG A 147 -8.11 10.92 -9.08
CA ARG A 147 -9.56 10.72 -9.19
C ARG A 147 -10.25 11.99 -9.72
N PRO A 148 -11.11 11.90 -10.74
CA PRO A 148 -11.90 13.03 -11.20
C PRO A 148 -12.93 13.45 -10.14
N LEU A 149 -13.16 14.75 -10.06
CA LEU A 149 -14.20 15.38 -9.24
C LEU A 149 -15.40 15.73 -10.13
N TYR A 150 -16.60 15.44 -9.63
CA TYR A 150 -17.84 15.76 -10.33
C TYR A 150 -18.77 16.58 -9.44
N HIS A 151 -19.52 17.49 -10.06
CA HIS A 151 -20.55 18.27 -9.39
C HIS A 151 -21.93 17.86 -9.91
N LYS A 152 -22.92 17.72 -9.01
CA LYS A 152 -24.27 17.25 -9.38
C LYS A 152 -24.95 18.18 -10.38
N ASP A 153 -24.73 19.48 -10.23
CA ASP A 153 -25.30 20.50 -11.12
C ASP A 153 -24.59 20.61 -12.48
N ARG A 154 -23.48 19.89 -12.65
CA ARG A 154 -22.70 19.83 -13.90
C ARG A 154 -22.44 18.37 -14.31
N PRO A 155 -23.51 17.60 -14.56
CA PRO A 155 -23.40 16.16 -14.78
C PRO A 155 -22.54 15.86 -16.01
N GLY A 156 -21.63 14.90 -15.88
CA GLY A 156 -20.73 14.48 -16.96
C GLY A 156 -19.53 15.40 -17.21
N MET A 157 -19.44 16.56 -16.54
CA MET A 157 -18.30 17.47 -16.65
C MET A 157 -17.35 17.33 -15.47
N GLU A 158 -16.10 16.96 -15.73
CA GLU A 158 -15.03 16.92 -14.73
C GLU A 158 -14.71 18.33 -14.21
N GLN A 159 -14.72 18.54 -12.90
CA GLN A 159 -14.42 19.84 -12.25
C GLN A 159 -12.94 19.96 -11.82
N GLY A 160 -12.16 18.91 -12.02
CA GLY A 160 -10.77 18.80 -11.59
C GLY A 160 -10.43 17.39 -11.13
N ARG A 161 -9.25 17.23 -10.54
CA ARG A 161 -8.76 15.94 -10.03
C ARG A 161 -8.17 16.11 -8.65
N VAL A 162 -8.39 15.10 -7.82
CA VAL A 162 -7.70 14.95 -6.53
C VAL A 162 -6.68 13.83 -6.62
N GLN A 163 -5.49 14.06 -6.06
CA GLN A 163 -4.42 13.09 -5.96
C GLN A 163 -4.25 12.65 -4.51
N MET A 164 -4.23 11.34 -4.27
CA MET A 164 -4.15 10.80 -2.91
C MET A 164 -3.53 9.39 -2.88
N TRP A 165 -3.00 9.03 -1.72
CA TRP A 165 -2.84 7.64 -1.33
C TRP A 165 -4.04 7.24 -0.48
N VAL A 166 -4.52 6.00 -0.66
CA VAL A 166 -5.57 5.43 0.18
C VAL A 166 -5.05 4.11 0.72
N ASP A 167 -4.74 4.09 2.01
CA ASP A 167 -4.33 2.88 2.71
C ASP A 167 -5.40 2.45 3.72
N ILE A 168 -5.64 1.15 3.82
CA ILE A 168 -6.66 0.53 4.67
C ILE A 168 -5.97 -0.54 5.53
N PHE A 169 -6.04 -0.39 6.85
CA PHE A 169 -5.43 -1.31 7.80
C PHE A 169 -6.50 -1.92 8.72
N PRO A 170 -6.53 -3.25 8.90
CA PRO A 170 -7.38 -3.89 9.91
C PRO A 170 -7.03 -3.42 11.32
N LYS A 171 -8.03 -3.21 12.18
CA LYS A 171 -7.83 -2.72 13.56
C LYS A 171 -7.17 -3.73 14.49
N ASP A 172 -7.17 -5.01 14.11
CA ASP A 172 -6.56 -6.13 14.84
C ASP A 172 -5.09 -6.38 14.45
N MET A 173 -4.55 -5.58 13.53
CA MET A 173 -3.14 -5.59 13.14
C MET A 173 -2.36 -4.47 13.86
N PRO A 174 -1.01 -4.53 13.87
CA PRO A 174 -0.20 -3.40 14.28
C PRO A 174 -0.63 -2.10 13.58
N LEU A 175 -0.52 -0.98 14.27
CA LEU A 175 -0.79 0.31 13.65
C LEU A 175 0.24 0.57 12.53
N PRO A 176 -0.17 1.15 11.40
CA PRO A 176 0.77 1.56 10.37
C PRO A 176 1.76 2.60 10.93
N GLY A 177 2.86 2.79 10.21
CA GLY A 177 3.79 3.88 10.49
C GLY A 177 3.12 5.26 10.41
N PRO A 178 3.82 6.33 10.83
CA PRO A 178 3.28 7.67 10.75
C PRO A 178 2.88 8.03 9.31
N PRO A 179 1.87 8.89 9.13
CA PRO A 179 1.45 9.32 7.81
C PRO A 179 2.61 9.98 7.05
N VAL A 180 2.66 9.77 5.73
CA VAL A 180 3.64 10.40 4.86
C VAL A 180 3.50 11.92 4.94
N ASP A 181 4.60 12.60 5.27
CA ASP A 181 4.65 14.06 5.24
C ASP A 181 4.76 14.53 3.78
N ILE A 182 3.66 15.07 3.27
CA ILE A 182 3.55 15.62 1.91
C ILE A 182 3.77 17.14 1.87
N SER A 183 4.20 17.74 2.98
CA SER A 183 4.48 19.17 3.04
C SER A 183 5.56 19.53 2.02
N PRO A 184 5.46 20.70 1.36
CA PRO A 184 6.53 21.19 0.50
C PRO A 184 7.87 21.18 1.23
N ARG A 185 8.92 20.64 0.58
CA ARG A 185 10.26 20.60 1.18
C ARG A 185 10.69 22.02 1.53
N LYS A 186 11.05 22.23 2.80
CA LYS A 186 11.67 23.49 3.22
C LYS A 186 13.08 23.57 2.60
N PRO A 187 13.44 24.68 1.97
CA PRO A 187 14.80 24.86 1.46
C PRO A 187 15.79 24.75 2.62
N LYS A 188 16.89 24.02 2.42
CA LYS A 188 18.02 24.03 3.34
C LYS A 188 18.90 25.23 2.94
N GLY A 189 19.05 26.18 3.87
CA GLY A 189 20.00 27.29 3.75
C GLY A 189 21.43 26.86 4.02
#